data_AF-G7K9T1-F1
#
_entry.id   AF-G7K9T1-F1
#
_cell.length_a   1.000
_cell.length_b   1.000
_cell.length_c   1.000
_cell.angle_alpha   90.00
_cell.angle_beta   90.00
_cell.angle_gamma   90.00
#
_symmetry.space_group_name_H-M   'P 1'
#
loop_
_entity.id
_entity.type
_entity.pdbx_description
1 polymer ?
#
loop_
_entity_poly.entity_id
_entity_poly.type
_entity_poly.pdbx_seq_one_letter_code
_entity_poly.pdbx_strand_id
1 'polypeptide(L)'
;MCALGWEVGGEAWSWRRILWAWEEELIVECSHLVNNVVLQTDVLERWQWDPDIDGGYTVSGAYHILTAQNRPSKSGCGHDESASHLILHCDIFDSLWQNVRSWIGVSGVEPYDICDHFFKFTHHIGSSKKRTSFLQLIWLLCV
;
A
#
# COMPACT_ATOMS: atom_id res chain seq x y z
N MET A 1 -30.34 2.68 1.79
CA MET A 1 -30.10 4.03 1.25
C MET A 1 -29.27 4.80 2.27
N CYS A 2 -27.94 4.78 2.12
CA CYS A 2 -27.03 5.51 3.01
C CYS A 2 -27.03 6.99 2.60
N ALA A 3 -27.56 7.84 3.48
CA ALA A 3 -27.57 9.28 3.30
C ALA A 3 -26.25 9.87 3.79
N LEU A 4 -25.50 10.44 2.83
CA LEU A 4 -24.80 11.72 2.89
C LEU A 4 -24.16 12.12 4.24
N GLY A 5 -22.84 11.96 4.30
CA GLY A 5 -21.94 12.69 5.19
C GLY A 5 -20.72 13.18 4.41
N TRP A 6 -20.94 13.87 3.30
CA TRP A 6 -19.91 14.54 2.51
C TRP A 6 -20.28 16.03 2.47
N GLU A 7 -20.11 16.72 3.60
CA GLU A 7 -20.30 18.16 3.64
C GLU A 7 -19.05 18.88 3.14
N VAL A 8 -19.30 19.94 2.35
CA VAL A 8 -18.31 20.90 1.85
C VAL A 8 -17.83 21.73 3.05
N GLY A 9 -16.91 21.14 3.80
CA GLY A 9 -16.35 21.70 5.03
C GLY A 9 -15.18 20.90 5.60
N GLY A 10 -14.89 19.69 5.10
CA GLY A 10 -13.63 18.98 5.36
C GLY A 10 -13.38 18.53 6.81
N GLU A 11 -14.32 18.74 7.73
CA GLU A 11 -14.20 18.34 9.12
C GLU A 11 -14.92 17.00 9.35
N ALA A 12 -14.34 15.89 8.89
CA ALA A 12 -14.89 14.55 9.17
C ALA A 12 -13.89 13.59 9.82
N TRP A 13 -12.61 13.98 9.95
CA TRP A 13 -11.57 13.12 10.50
C TRP A 13 -10.70 13.91 11.47
N SER A 14 -10.82 13.60 12.75
CA SER A 14 -9.91 14.09 13.79
C SER A 14 -8.95 12.98 14.22
N TRP A 15 -7.68 13.32 14.39
CA TRP A 15 -6.70 12.41 14.95
C TRP A 15 -7.06 12.10 16.40
N ARG A 16 -6.93 10.83 16.82
CA ARG A 16 -7.21 10.41 18.22
C ARG A 16 -6.33 11.13 19.25
N ARG A 17 -5.20 11.70 18.83
CA ARG A 17 -4.34 12.56 19.63
C ARG A 17 -3.77 13.68 18.76
N ILE A 18 -3.34 14.75 19.42
CA ILE A 18 -2.54 15.81 18.79
C ILE A 18 -1.26 15.19 18.25
N LEU A 19 -0.92 15.56 17.02
CA LEU A 19 0.28 15.10 16.36
C LEU A 19 1.49 15.82 16.94
N TRP A 20 2.62 15.13 17.00
CA TRP A 20 3.88 15.79 17.29
C TRP A 20 4.33 16.59 16.08
N ALA A 21 5.16 17.62 16.31
CA ALA A 21 5.69 18.46 15.23
C ALA A 21 6.34 17.65 14.10
N TRP A 22 7.03 16.55 14.43
CA TRP A 22 7.63 15.66 13.43
C TRP A 22 6.59 14.83 12.65
N GLU A 23 5.44 14.51 13.23
CA GLU A 23 4.34 13.82 12.54
C GLU A 23 3.61 14.76 11.59
N GLU A 24 3.39 16.02 11.98
CA GLU A 24 2.83 17.04 11.09
C GLU A 24 3.74 17.29 9.88
N GLU A 25 5.05 17.38 10.11
CA GLU A 25 6.04 17.51 9.04
C GLU A 25 6.06 16.29 8.12
N LEU A 26 5.94 15.06 8.68
CA LEU A 26 5.80 13.86 7.86
C LEU A 26 4.53 13.92 7.02
N ILE A 27 3.40 14.35 7.58
CA ILE A 27 2.13 14.49 6.83
C ILE A 27 2.24 15.51 5.70
N VAL A 28 2.94 16.62 5.93
CA VAL A 28 3.22 17.59 4.85
C VAL A 28 4.04 16.93 3.75
N GLU A 29 5.07 16.15 4.09
CA GLU A 29 5.86 15.39 3.12
C GLU A 29 5.03 14.31 2.39
N CYS A 30 4.19 13.56 3.10
CA CYS A 30 3.22 12.62 2.53
C CYS A 30 2.33 13.33 1.51
N SER A 31 1.77 14.48 1.91
CA SER A 31 0.85 15.26 1.08
C SER A 31 1.53 15.70 -0.20
N HIS A 32 2.77 16.19 -0.15
CA HIS A 32 3.52 16.54 -1.35
C HIS A 32 3.76 15.34 -2.28
N LEU A 33 4.01 14.15 -1.74
CA LEU A 33 4.20 12.93 -2.54
C LEU A 33 2.89 12.42 -3.15
N VAL A 34 1.79 12.46 -2.38
CA VAL A 34 0.46 12.04 -2.84
C VAL A 34 -0.14 13.02 -3.85
N ASN A 35 0.10 14.32 -3.71
CA ASN A 35 -0.44 15.34 -4.64
C ASN A 35 0.12 15.22 -6.07
N ASN A 36 1.20 14.46 -6.28
CA ASN A 36 1.70 14.14 -7.62
C ASN A 36 1.00 12.92 -8.24
N VAL A 37 0.08 12.26 -7.53
CA VAL A 37 -0.74 11.17 -8.05
C VAL A 37 -1.90 11.76 -8.83
N VAL A 38 -1.96 11.44 -10.12
CA VAL A 38 -3.18 11.60 -10.90
C VAL A 38 -3.95 10.29 -10.79
N LEU A 39 -5.01 10.29 -9.98
CA LEU A 39 -5.94 9.16 -9.92
C LEU A 39 -6.65 9.07 -11.28
N GLN A 40 -6.59 7.90 -11.91
CA GLN A 40 -7.31 7.61 -13.14
C GLN A 40 -8.81 7.49 -12.81
N THR A 41 -9.56 8.56 -13.03
CA THR A 41 -11.01 8.60 -12.78
C THR A 41 -11.83 8.00 -13.91
N ASP A 42 -11.18 7.62 -15.01
CA ASP A 42 -11.77 6.96 -16.18
C ASP A 42 -11.81 5.43 -16.05
N VAL A 43 -11.05 4.86 -15.12
CA VAL A 43 -11.19 3.46 -14.72
C VAL A 43 -12.26 3.37 -13.64
N LEU A 44 -13.34 2.63 -13.88
CA LEU A 44 -14.31 2.31 -12.85
C LEU A 44 -13.61 1.50 -11.75
N GLU A 45 -13.32 2.13 -10.62
CA GLU A 45 -12.88 1.45 -9.39
C GLU A 45 -14.01 0.53 -8.90
N ARG A 46 -14.05 -0.69 -9.45
CA ARG A 46 -14.98 -1.73 -9.04
C ARG A 46 -14.30 -2.61 -8.01
N TRP A 47 -14.72 -2.51 -6.76
CA TRP A 47 -14.44 -3.54 -5.76
C TRP A 47 -15.15 -4.82 -6.18
N GLN A 48 -14.40 -5.78 -6.73
CA GLN A 48 -14.93 -7.06 -7.17
C GLN A 48 -14.59 -8.13 -6.13
N TRP A 49 -15.61 -8.88 -5.71
CA TRP A 49 -15.42 -10.12 -4.96
C TRP A 49 -15.09 -11.22 -5.97
N ASP A 50 -13.80 -11.45 -6.18
CA ASP A 50 -13.28 -12.43 -7.15
C ASP A 50 -13.74 -13.89 -6.91
N PRO A 51 -13.94 -14.36 -5.66
CA PRO A 51 -14.30 -15.76 -5.43
C PRO A 51 -15.67 -16.19 -5.94
N ASP A 52 -16.59 -15.24 -6.13
CA ASP A 52 -17.95 -15.55 -6.63
C ASP A 52 -18.53 -14.34 -7.37
N ILE A 53 -18.67 -14.50 -8.68
CA ILE A 53 -19.17 -13.47 -9.60
C ILE A 53 -20.71 -13.41 -9.60
N ASP A 54 -21.37 -14.51 -9.22
CA ASP A 54 -22.84 -14.63 -9.25
C ASP A 54 -23.47 -14.48 -7.86
N GLY A 55 -22.79 -14.97 -6.82
CA GLY A 55 -23.13 -14.77 -5.41
C GLY A 55 -22.22 -13.70 -4.80
N GLY A 56 -22.69 -12.44 -4.78
CA GLY A 56 -21.94 -11.35 -4.16
C GLY A 56 -21.46 -11.67 -2.73
N TYR A 57 -20.56 -10.84 -2.20
CA TYR A 57 -19.90 -11.07 -0.90
C TYR A 57 -20.83 -11.59 0.21
N THR A 58 -20.57 -12.82 0.67
CA THR A 58 -21.19 -13.37 1.88
C THR A 58 -20.13 -13.59 2.97
N VAL A 59 -20.46 -13.23 4.20
CA VAL A 59 -19.56 -13.44 5.36
C VAL A 59 -19.20 -14.91 5.52
N SER A 60 -20.14 -15.83 5.25
CA SER A 60 -19.91 -17.27 5.29
C SER A 60 -18.94 -17.74 4.21
N GLY A 61 -19.08 -17.26 2.97
CA GLY A 61 -18.15 -17.55 1.88
C GLY A 61 -16.74 -17.04 2.18
N ALA A 62 -16.63 -15.81 2.70
CA ALA A 62 -15.35 -15.25 3.15
C ALA A 62 -14.71 -16.12 4.25
N TYR A 63 -15.49 -16.55 5.25
CA TYR A 63 -14.98 -17.39 6.34
C TYR A 63 -14.53 -18.76 5.83
N HIS A 64 -15.28 -19.39 4.92
CA HIS A 64 -14.90 -20.67 4.30
C HIS A 64 -13.60 -20.56 3.50
N ILE A 65 -13.41 -19.49 2.72
CA ILE A 65 -12.16 -19.26 1.97
C ILE A 65 -10.98 -19.07 2.93
N LEU A 66 -11.17 -18.31 4.00
CA LEU A 66 -10.11 -18.05 4.98
C LEU A 66 -9.74 -19.30 5.82
N THR A 67 -10.67 -20.25 5.97
CA THR A 67 -10.49 -21.43 6.83
C THR A 67 -10.26 -22.74 6.06
N ALA A 68 -10.56 -22.80 4.76
CA ALA A 68 -10.21 -23.91 3.87
C ALA A 68 -8.70 -23.87 3.59
N GLN A 69 -7.93 -24.55 4.43
CA GLN A 69 -6.47 -24.62 4.39
C GLN A 69 -5.94 -25.35 3.16
N ASN A 70 -5.87 -24.64 2.04
CA ASN A 70 -4.74 -24.67 1.12
C ASN A 70 -4.46 -23.20 0.87
N ARG A 71 -3.64 -22.55 1.71
CA ARG A 71 -3.37 -21.11 1.68
C ARG A 71 -3.16 -20.68 0.22
N PRO A 72 -4.16 -20.10 -0.46
CA PRO A 72 -3.86 -19.36 -1.66
C PRO A 72 -3.04 -18.20 -1.13
N SER A 73 -1.86 -17.97 -1.71
CA SER A 73 -1.14 -16.73 -1.49
C SER A 73 -2.14 -15.57 -1.53
N LYS A 74 -2.27 -14.75 -0.48
CA LYS A 74 -3.02 -13.48 -0.49
C LYS A 74 -2.65 -12.61 -1.69
N SER A 75 -1.40 -12.70 -2.15
CA SER A 75 -0.91 -12.07 -3.37
C SER A 75 -1.46 -12.68 -4.66
N GLY A 76 -2.05 -13.87 -4.62
CA GLY A 76 -2.54 -14.61 -5.80
C GLY A 76 -1.45 -15.28 -6.66
N CYS A 77 -0.17 -15.22 -6.26
CA CYS A 77 0.96 -15.74 -7.03
C CYS A 77 1.16 -17.28 -6.95
N GLY A 78 0.42 -17.98 -6.08
CA GLY A 78 0.49 -19.44 -5.94
C GLY A 78 1.70 -19.98 -5.17
N HIS A 79 2.53 -19.11 -4.58
CA HIS A 79 3.71 -19.49 -3.78
C HIS A 79 3.54 -19.18 -2.29
N ASP A 80 4.42 -19.74 -1.45
CA ASP A 80 4.42 -19.44 -0.01
C ASP A 80 4.80 -17.97 0.25
N GLU A 81 3.98 -17.31 1.07
CA GLU A 81 4.09 -15.88 1.35
C GLU A 81 5.14 -15.60 2.42
N SER A 82 6.40 -15.75 2.05
CA SER A 82 7.52 -15.26 2.84
C SER A 82 7.83 -13.81 2.49
N ALA A 83 8.39 -13.05 3.44
CA ALA A 83 8.89 -11.71 3.18
C ALA A 83 9.91 -11.69 2.01
N SER A 84 10.75 -12.72 1.92
CA SER A 84 11.68 -12.89 0.79
C SER A 84 10.95 -13.05 -0.53
N HIS A 85 9.89 -13.86 -0.57
CA HIS A 85 9.11 -14.04 -1.79
C HIS A 85 8.37 -12.75 -2.18
N LEU A 86 7.64 -12.12 -1.25
CA LEU A 86 6.87 -10.91 -1.52
C LEU A 86 7.74 -9.71 -1.92
N ILE A 87 8.96 -9.58 -1.37
CA ILE A 87 9.80 -8.39 -1.60
C ILE A 87 10.75 -8.58 -2.79
N LEU A 88 11.21 -9.81 -3.06
CA LEU A 88 12.29 -10.07 -4.02
C LEU A 88 11.91 -10.96 -5.20
N HIS A 89 10.85 -11.77 -5.09
CA HIS A 89 10.62 -12.88 -6.04
C HIS A 89 9.18 -13.04 -6.50
N CYS A 90 8.27 -12.17 -6.09
CA CYS A 90 6.86 -12.24 -6.45
C CYS A 90 6.56 -11.23 -7.56
N ASP A 91 6.24 -11.71 -8.75
CA ASP A 91 5.98 -10.87 -9.93
C ASP A 91 4.83 -9.85 -9.72
N ILE A 92 3.85 -10.22 -8.90
CA ILE A 92 2.72 -9.38 -8.54
C ILE A 92 3.18 -8.23 -7.64
N PHE A 93 4.00 -8.55 -6.63
CA PHE A 93 4.55 -7.54 -5.73
C PHE A 93 5.65 -6.72 -6.41
N ASP A 94 6.43 -7.26 -7.33
CA ASP A 94 7.38 -6.47 -8.11
C ASP A 94 6.64 -5.39 -8.90
N SER A 95 5.54 -5.75 -9.58
CA SER A 95 4.69 -4.76 -10.26
C SER A 95 4.16 -3.68 -9.30
N LEU A 96 3.75 -4.07 -8.09
CA LEU A 96 3.36 -3.12 -7.04
C LEU A 96 4.53 -2.22 -6.63
N TRP A 97 5.72 -2.77 -6.40
CA TRP A 97 6.91 -2.02 -6.01
C TRP A 97 7.38 -1.08 -7.11
N GLN A 98 7.30 -1.46 -8.39
CA GLN A 98 7.58 -0.55 -9.50
C GLN A 98 6.59 0.61 -9.56
N ASN A 99 5.30 0.35 -9.33
CA ASN A 99 4.29 1.41 -9.24
C ASN A 99 4.54 2.34 -8.06
N VAL A 100 4.87 1.79 -6.87
CA VAL A 100 5.21 2.58 -5.67
C VAL A 100 6.45 3.42 -5.93
N ARG A 101 7.51 2.84 -6.53
CA ARG A 101 8.76 3.54 -6.89
C ARG A 101 8.51 4.66 -7.90
N SER A 102 7.74 4.38 -8.95
CA SER A 102 7.32 5.36 -9.95
C SER A 102 6.52 6.49 -9.31
N TRP A 103 5.60 6.16 -8.39
CA TRP A 103 4.79 7.14 -7.67
C TRP A 103 5.64 8.11 -6.86
N ILE A 104 6.58 7.61 -6.06
CA ILE A 104 7.44 8.45 -5.21
C ILE A 104 8.63 9.07 -5.98
N GLY A 105 8.71 8.85 -7.30
CA GLY A 105 9.79 9.34 -8.16
C GLY A 105 11.17 8.72 -7.86
N VAL A 106 11.19 7.49 -7.33
CA VAL A 106 12.41 6.73 -7.03
C VAL A 106 12.70 5.78 -8.19
N SER A 107 13.94 5.78 -8.67
CA SER A 107 14.44 4.80 -9.64
C SER A 107 15.60 4.05 -9.01
N GLY A 108 15.67 2.73 -9.20
CA GLY A 108 16.66 1.91 -8.49
C GLY A 108 16.85 0.54 -9.11
N VAL A 109 18.03 -0.05 -8.81
CA VAL A 109 18.43 -1.39 -9.27
C VAL A 109 17.80 -2.46 -8.39
N GLU A 110 17.40 -3.57 -9.01
CA GLU A 110 16.92 -4.81 -8.37
C GLU A 110 17.82 -5.21 -7.18
N PRO A 111 17.28 -5.30 -5.96
CA PRO A 111 18.03 -5.70 -4.78
C PRO A 111 18.19 -7.23 -4.71
N TYR A 112 19.34 -7.67 -4.17
CA TYR A 112 19.64 -9.11 -4.01
C TYR A 112 19.13 -9.70 -2.69
N ASP A 113 18.86 -8.84 -1.71
CA ASP A 113 18.31 -9.23 -0.41
C ASP A 113 17.38 -8.15 0.16
N ILE A 114 16.61 -8.52 1.20
CA ILE A 114 15.59 -7.66 1.81
C ILE A 114 16.22 -6.42 2.47
N CYS A 115 17.40 -6.55 3.06
CA CYS A 115 18.09 -5.45 3.73
C CYS A 115 18.56 -4.41 2.72
N ASP A 116 19.09 -4.86 1.58
CA ASP A 116 19.49 -4.02 0.45
C ASP A 116 18.28 -3.32 -0.16
N HIS A 117 17.14 -4.03 -0.33
CA HIS A 117 15.89 -3.41 -0.76
C HIS A 117 15.46 -2.29 0.20
N PHE A 118 15.41 -2.57 1.50
CA PHE A 118 15.02 -1.61 2.52
C PHE A 118 15.97 -0.40 2.53
N PHE A 119 17.28 -0.64 2.51
CA PHE A 119 18.29 0.41 2.54
C PHE A 119 18.20 1.32 1.31
N LYS A 120 18.17 0.74 0.10
CA LYS A 120 18.03 1.49 -1.16
C LYS A 120 16.73 2.29 -1.23
N PHE A 121 15.62 1.70 -0.76
CA PHE A 121 14.32 2.37 -0.73
C PHE A 121 14.31 3.56 0.22
N THR A 122 14.84 3.38 1.44
CA THR A 122 14.76 4.38 2.52
C THR A 122 15.83 5.46 2.44
N HIS A 123 17.00 5.15 1.86
CA HIS A 123 18.17 6.04 1.79
C HIS A 123 18.50 6.47 0.36
N HIS A 124 17.48 6.53 -0.52
CA HIS A 124 17.68 7.07 -1.86
C HIS A 124 18.40 8.43 -1.78
N ILE A 125 19.45 8.57 -2.60
CA ILE A 125 20.55 9.55 -2.45
C ILE A 125 20.01 10.92 -2.00
N GLY A 126 20.45 11.36 -0.81
CA GLY A 126 20.16 12.69 -0.26
C GLY A 126 18.87 12.84 0.54
N SER A 127 18.25 11.75 1.02
CA SER A 127 17.03 11.84 1.83
C SER A 127 17.27 12.47 3.22
N SER A 128 16.37 13.37 3.63
CA SER A 128 16.36 13.90 4.99
C SER A 128 15.93 12.80 5.99
N LYS A 129 16.27 12.94 7.28
CA LYS A 129 15.82 11.97 8.31
C LYS A 129 14.29 11.77 8.31
N LYS A 130 13.53 12.83 8.03
CA LYS A 130 12.06 12.79 7.96
C LYS A 130 11.60 11.99 6.75
N ARG A 131 12.20 12.26 5.58
CA ARG A 131 11.97 11.49 4.35
C ARG A 131 12.29 10.01 4.52
N THR A 132 13.41 9.70 5.16
CA THR A 132 13.79 8.31 5.47
C THR A 132 12.73 7.65 6.37
N SER A 133 12.29 8.30 7.45
CA SER A 133 11.23 7.76 8.31
C SER A 133 9.92 7.54 7.56
N PHE A 134 9.56 8.45 6.65
CA PHE A 134 8.37 8.30 5.81
C PHE A 134 8.48 7.10 4.86
N LEU A 135 9.62 6.96 4.17
CA LEU A 135 9.87 5.85 3.27
C LEU A 135 9.93 4.51 4.02
N GLN A 136 10.40 4.50 5.28
CA GLN A 136 10.31 3.31 6.14
C GLN A 136 8.86 2.89 6.39
N LEU A 137 7.96 3.86 6.63
CA LEU A 137 6.54 3.57 6.82
C LEU A 137 5.89 3.02 5.55
N ILE A 138 6.15 3.63 4.38
CA ILE A 138 5.65 3.09 3.11
C ILE A 138 6.14 1.66 2.91
N TRP A 139 7.44 1.42 3.15
CA TRP A 139 8.00 0.09 2.97
C TRP A 139 7.31 -0.95 3.87
N LEU A 140 7.05 -0.62 5.14
CA LEU A 140 6.34 -1.49 6.08
C LEU A 140 4.87 -1.70 5.75
N LEU A 141 4.22 -0.77 5.02
CA LEU A 141 2.82 -0.89 4.60
C LEU A 141 2.65 -1.74 3.33
N CYS A 142 3.72 -1.90 2.55
CA CYS A 142 3.74 -2.69 1.31
C CYS A 142 4.16 -4.15 1.51
N VAL A 143 4.46 -4.58 2.75
CA VAL A 143 4.85 -5.96 3.13
C VAL A 143 3.79 -6.56 4.04
#